data_AF-A0A5J4SUP0-F1
#
_entry.id   AF-A0A5J4SUP0-F1
#
_cell.length_a   1.000
_cell.length_b   1.000
_cell.length_c   1.000
_cell.angle_alpha   90.00
_cell.angle_beta   90.00
_cell.angle_gamma   90.00
#
_symmetry.space_group_name_H-M   'P 1'
#
loop_
_entity.id
_entity.type
_entity.pdbx_description
1 polymer ?
#
loop_
_entity_poly.entity_id
_entity_poly.type
_entity_poly.pdbx_seq_one_letter_code
_entity_poly.pdbx_strand_id
1 'polypeptide(L)'
;MPQVKIESVKRKIEKEESLFLNDSNISEEIKDNYKSLDDSETSLRKKYVYISQWHAKKNKTNNDTGKVIDSTEIKNIFKGLKTAIDSLDKKTIELIYKELEILKVYIETTEQRKLEKYKKELLKQKELIEKRLVELEGANLK
;
A
#
# COMPACT_ATOMS: atom_id res chain seq x y z
N MET A 1 18.26 -16.70 15.86
CA MET A 1 17.47 -15.44 15.89
C MET A 1 17.48 -14.91 17.32
N PRO A 2 17.85 -13.65 17.58
CA PRO A 2 17.84 -13.11 18.93
C PRO A 2 16.40 -13.02 19.43
N GLN A 3 16.08 -13.73 20.51
CA GLN A 3 14.78 -13.65 21.16
C GLN A 3 14.61 -12.24 21.76
N VAL A 4 13.71 -11.44 21.18
CA VAL A 4 13.29 -10.18 21.79
C VAL A 4 12.61 -10.52 23.12
N LYS A 5 13.14 -9.95 24.21
CA LYS A 5 12.59 -10.10 25.57
C LYS A 5 11.15 -9.61 25.60
N ILE A 6 10.28 -10.36 26.28
CA ILE A 6 8.84 -10.10 26.29
C ILE A 6 8.51 -8.75 26.93
N GLU A 7 9.34 -8.27 27.86
CA GLU A 7 9.23 -6.95 28.49
C GLU A 7 9.45 -5.80 27.49
N SER A 8 10.32 -6.01 26.50
CA SER A 8 10.53 -5.01 25.43
C SER A 8 9.37 -4.99 24.44
N VAL A 9 8.75 -6.15 24.21
CA VAL A 9 7.54 -6.29 23.39
C VAL A 9 6.37 -5.54 24.04
N LYS A 10 6.12 -5.77 25.34
CA LYS A 10 5.07 -5.07 26.10
C LYS A 10 5.23 -3.55 26.08
N ARG A 11 6.43 -3.05 26.40
CA ARG A 11 6.71 -1.60 26.38
C ARG A 11 6.46 -0.95 25.03
N LYS A 12 6.76 -1.66 23.94
CA LYS A 12 6.51 -1.14 22.59
C LYS A 12 5.02 -1.12 22.24
N ILE A 13 4.28 -2.15 22.64
CA ILE A 13 2.82 -2.20 22.50
C ILE A 13 2.19 -1.02 23.25
N GLU A 14 2.47 -0.86 24.54
CA GLU A 14 1.89 0.22 25.37
C GLU A 14 2.13 1.61 24.79
N LYS A 15 3.30 1.83 24.19
CA LYS A 15 3.66 3.13 23.61
C LYS A 15 2.94 3.42 22.28
N GLU A 16 2.73 2.40 21.45
CA GLU A 16 2.35 2.59 20.04
C GLU A 16 0.90 2.14 19.74
N GLU A 17 0.27 1.37 20.63
CA GLU A 17 -1.06 0.79 20.45
C GLU A 17 -2.15 1.83 20.18
N SER A 18 -2.18 2.92 20.97
CA SER A 18 -3.15 4.00 20.75
C SER A 18 -2.99 4.66 19.37
N LEU A 19 -1.74 4.83 18.91
CA LEU A 19 -1.47 5.42 17.60
C LEU A 19 -1.89 4.47 16.46
N PHE A 20 -1.64 3.17 16.64
CA PHE A 20 -2.08 2.13 15.70
C PHE A 20 -3.61 2.07 15.59
N LEU A 21 -4.33 2.03 16.72
CA LEU A 21 -5.79 1.91 16.73
C LEU A 21 -6.51 3.16 16.19
N ASN A 22 -5.90 4.33 16.36
CA ASN A 22 -6.46 5.60 15.89
C ASN A 22 -6.05 5.96 14.45
N ASP A 23 -5.19 5.18 13.78
CA ASP A 23 -4.81 5.44 12.39
C ASP A 23 -5.99 5.12 11.45
N SER A 24 -6.43 6.12 10.69
CA SER A 24 -7.54 6.02 9.73
C SER A 24 -7.18 5.21 8.47
N ASN A 25 -5.90 4.93 8.23
CA ASN A 25 -5.43 4.14 7.09
C ASN A 25 -5.41 2.63 7.37
N ILE A 26 -5.70 2.21 8.61
CA ILE A 26 -5.80 0.81 9.00
C ILE A 26 -7.27 0.40 8.93
N SER A 27 -7.57 -0.71 8.25
CA SER A 27 -8.94 -1.22 8.19
C SER A 27 -9.44 -1.65 9.56
N GLU A 28 -10.74 -1.46 9.81
CA GLU A 28 -11.35 -1.89 11.07
C GLU A 28 -11.20 -3.39 11.32
N GLU A 29 -11.25 -4.23 10.27
CA GLU A 29 -10.96 -5.67 10.37
C GLU A 29 -9.57 -5.97 10.97
N ILE A 30 -8.54 -5.19 10.63
CA ILE A 30 -7.19 -5.36 11.19
C ILE A 30 -7.16 -4.91 12.66
N LYS A 31 -7.87 -3.83 13.01
CA LYS A 31 -7.98 -3.35 14.39
C LYS A 31 -8.77 -4.33 15.27
N ASP A 32 -9.82 -4.93 14.74
CA ASP A 32 -10.63 -5.92 15.43
C ASP A 32 -9.84 -7.22 15.67
N ASN A 33 -9.10 -7.69 14.66
CA ASN A 33 -8.17 -8.81 14.82
C ASN A 33 -7.04 -8.53 15.82
N TYR A 34 -6.61 -7.27 15.93
CA TYR A 34 -5.64 -6.87 16.94
C TYR A 34 -6.25 -6.85 18.35
N LYS A 35 -7.46 -6.30 18.51
CA LYS A 35 -8.19 -6.22 19.78
C LYS A 35 -8.63 -7.58 20.33
N SER A 36 -8.85 -8.57 19.46
CA SER A 36 -9.21 -9.93 19.88
C SER A 36 -8.04 -10.72 20.49
N LEU A 37 -6.82 -10.20 20.43
CA LEU A 37 -5.64 -10.80 21.02
C LEU A 37 -5.57 -10.51 22.53
N ASP A 38 -5.32 -11.56 23.31
CA ASP A 38 -5.11 -11.47 24.76
C ASP A 38 -3.67 -11.02 25.12
N ASP A 39 -3.36 -11.02 26.42
CA ASP A 39 -2.05 -10.64 26.95
C ASP A 39 -1.12 -11.83 27.21
N SER A 40 -1.44 -12.99 26.63
CA SER A 40 -0.52 -14.12 26.59
C SER A 40 0.74 -13.75 25.81
N GLU A 41 1.88 -14.37 26.13
CA GLU A 41 3.15 -14.08 25.45
C GLU A 41 3.04 -14.25 23.92
N THR A 42 2.33 -15.28 23.46
CA THR A 42 2.09 -15.54 22.03
C THR A 42 1.30 -14.42 21.38
N SER A 43 0.24 -13.93 22.03
CA SER A 43 -0.59 -12.85 21.52
C SER A 43 0.10 -11.50 21.58
N LEU A 44 0.91 -11.23 22.61
CA LEU A 44 1.75 -10.04 22.67
C LEU A 44 2.76 -10.01 21.51
N ARG A 45 3.37 -11.15 21.17
CA ARG A 45 4.23 -11.24 19.97
C ARG A 45 3.46 -10.97 18.69
N LYS A 46 2.20 -11.41 18.58
CA LYS A 46 1.33 -11.07 17.44
C LYS A 46 0.97 -9.58 17.40
N LYS A 47 0.55 -8.98 18.52
CA LYS A 47 0.29 -7.52 18.64
C LYS A 47 1.50 -6.71 18.19
N TYR A 48 2.70 -7.11 18.62
CA TYR A 48 3.96 -6.49 18.19
C TYR A 48 4.21 -6.56 16.68
N VAL A 49 3.86 -7.69 16.05
CA VAL A 49 3.98 -7.85 14.59
C VAL A 49 3.05 -6.88 13.86
N TYR A 50 1.79 -6.74 14.31
CA TYR A 50 0.85 -5.76 13.75
C TYR A 50 1.42 -4.33 13.80
N ILE A 51 1.88 -3.90 14.97
CA ILE A 51 2.46 -2.56 15.17
C ILE A 51 3.72 -2.37 14.31
N SER A 52 4.59 -3.38 14.25
CA SER A 52 5.83 -3.31 13.45
C SER A 52 5.55 -3.23 11.96
N GLN A 53 4.57 -3.99 11.46
CA GLN A 53 4.13 -3.95 10.06
C GLN A 53 3.48 -2.62 9.70
N TRP A 54 2.67 -2.05 10.60
CA TRP A 54 2.12 -0.71 10.45
C TRP A 54 3.22 0.34 10.34
N HIS A 55 4.21 0.32 11.22
CA HIS A 55 5.36 1.22 11.15
C HIS A 55 6.16 1.06 9.84
N ALA A 56 6.39 -0.18 9.40
CA ALA A 56 7.07 -0.45 8.15
C ALA A 56 6.30 0.11 6.94
N LYS A 57 4.97 -0.03 6.92
CA LYS A 57 4.11 0.56 5.89
C LYS A 57 4.16 2.08 5.91
N LYS A 58 4.05 2.71 7.08
CA LYS A 58 4.11 4.17 7.26
C LYS A 58 5.43 4.75 6.73
N ASN A 59 6.55 4.10 7.05
CA ASN A 59 7.87 4.51 6.56
C ASN A 59 8.03 4.28 5.06
N LYS A 60 7.41 3.23 4.50
CA LYS A 60 7.43 2.95 3.07
C LYS A 60 6.62 3.98 2.28
N THR A 61 5.41 4.33 2.72
CA THR A 61 4.62 5.39 2.06
C THR A 61 5.34 6.74 2.08
N ASN A 62 6.02 7.07 3.18
CA ASN A 62 6.79 8.32 3.27
C ASN A 62 8.02 8.35 2.35
N ASN A 63 8.62 7.19 2.06
CA ASN A 63 9.75 7.08 1.13
C ASN A 63 9.32 6.97 -0.34
N ASP A 64 8.19 6.33 -0.64
CA ASP A 64 7.69 6.16 -2.00
C ASP A 64 7.04 7.43 -2.56
N THR A 65 6.58 8.36 -1.71
CA THR A 65 6.05 9.66 -2.15
C THR A 65 7.11 10.65 -2.66
N GLY A 66 8.41 10.33 -2.56
CA GLY A 66 9.51 11.26 -2.87
C GLY A 66 10.39 10.88 -4.07
N LYS A 67 10.31 9.66 -4.60
CA LYS A 67 11.09 9.28 -5.79
C LYS A 67 10.35 9.65 -7.07
N VAL A 68 10.42 10.93 -7.43
CA VAL A 68 10.22 11.33 -8.82
C VAL A 68 11.38 10.71 -9.60
N ILE A 69 11.13 9.62 -10.32
CA ILE A 69 12.12 9.05 -11.22
C ILE A 69 12.39 10.11 -12.30
N ASP A 70 13.58 10.69 -12.30
CA ASP A 70 13.94 11.73 -13.26
C ASP A 70 14.03 11.11 -14.65
N SER A 71 13.34 11.71 -15.61
CA SER A 71 13.40 11.33 -17.03
C SER A 71 14.85 11.30 -17.57
N THR A 72 15.74 12.11 -16.99
CA THR A 72 17.17 12.15 -17.30
C THR A 72 17.89 10.89 -16.85
N GLU A 73 17.56 10.38 -15.65
CA GLU A 73 18.12 9.14 -15.11
C GLU A 73 17.69 7.94 -15.96
N ILE A 74 16.40 7.89 -16.35
CA ILE A 74 15.88 6.88 -17.28
C ILE A 74 16.64 6.94 -18.63
N LYS A 75 16.79 8.12 -19.22
CA LYS A 75 17.52 8.30 -20.49
C LYS A 75 18.97 7.83 -20.41
N ASN A 76 19.64 8.05 -19.27
CA ASN A 76 21.02 7.62 -19.08
C ASN A 76 21.13 6.09 -18.95
N ILE A 77 20.19 5.46 -18.25
CA ILE A 77 20.10 3.98 -18.17
C ILE A 77 19.94 3.38 -19.58
N PHE A 78 19.03 3.91 -20.39
CA PHE A 78 18.83 3.41 -21.77
C PHE A 78 20.03 3.65 -22.68
N LYS A 79 20.77 4.76 -22.52
CA LYS A 79 22.03 4.98 -23.25
C LYS A 79 23.08 3.93 -22.88
N GLY A 80 23.24 3.64 -21.58
CA GLY A 80 24.18 2.62 -21.10
C GLY A 80 23.82 1.21 -21.58
N LEU A 81 22.52 0.87 -21.56
CA LEU A 81 22.01 -0.39 -22.12
C LEU A 81 22.29 -0.50 -23.61
N LYS A 82 22.07 0.57 -24.39
CA LYS A 82 22.33 0.57 -25.84
C LYS A 82 23.79 0.28 -26.19
N THR A 83 24.74 0.67 -25.33
CA THR A 83 26.17 0.38 -25.52
C THR A 83 26.60 -0.98 -24.99
N ALA A 84 25.86 -1.55 -24.03
CA ALA A 84 26.20 -2.81 -23.37
C ALA A 84 25.57 -4.04 -24.04
N ILE A 85 24.49 -3.86 -24.80
CA ILE A 85 23.79 -4.95 -25.49
C ILE A 85 24.37 -5.10 -26.89
N ASP A 86 24.90 -6.28 -27.18
CA ASP A 86 25.20 -6.69 -28.55
C ASP A 86 23.90 -6.98 -29.29
N SER A 87 23.61 -6.18 -30.32
CA SER A 87 22.37 -6.30 -31.11
C SER A 87 22.32 -7.53 -32.01
N LEU A 88 23.39 -8.34 -32.05
CA LEU A 88 23.43 -9.61 -32.77
C LEU A 88 23.14 -10.82 -31.86
N ASP A 89 23.18 -10.64 -30.53
CA ASP A 89 22.81 -11.69 -29.58
C ASP A 89 21.29 -11.83 -29.46
N LYS A 90 20.75 -12.78 -30.23
CA LYS A 90 19.32 -13.12 -30.26
C LYS A 90 18.76 -13.48 -28.90
N LYS A 91 19.53 -14.14 -28.02
CA LYS A 91 19.04 -14.58 -26.71
C LYS A 91 18.84 -13.39 -25.76
N THR A 92 19.76 -12.44 -25.79
CA THR A 92 19.64 -11.20 -25.03
C THR A 92 18.47 -10.36 -25.53
N ILE A 93 18.29 -10.26 -26.85
CA ILE A 93 17.14 -9.55 -27.46
C ILE A 93 15.80 -10.19 -27.06
N GLU A 94 15.68 -11.52 -27.14
CA GLU A 94 14.45 -12.23 -26.72
C GLU A 94 14.12 -12.00 -25.25
N LEU A 95 15.12 -12.00 -24.36
CA LEU A 95 14.91 -11.69 -22.94
C LEU A 95 14.43 -10.26 -22.74
N ILE A 96 15.00 -9.29 -23.45
CA ILE A 96 14.56 -7.88 -23.40
C ILE A 96 13.10 -7.76 -23.83
N TYR A 97 12.70 -8.38 -24.94
CA TYR A 97 11.32 -8.36 -25.38
C TYR A 97 10.36 -8.98 -24.37
N LYS A 98 10.75 -10.10 -23.76
CA LYS A 98 9.95 -10.77 -22.73
C LYS A 98 9.73 -9.88 -21.50
N GLU A 99 10.78 -9.21 -21.04
CA GLU A 99 10.68 -8.27 -19.91
C GLU A 99 9.85 -7.02 -20.28
N LEU A 100 9.92 -6.53 -21.51
CA LEU A 100 9.07 -5.44 -22.00
C LEU A 100 7.58 -5.83 -22.02
N GLU A 101 7.27 -7.07 -22.42
CA GLU A 101 5.91 -7.62 -22.40
C GLU A 101 5.36 -7.65 -20.96
N ILE A 102 6.16 -8.15 -20.01
CA ILE A 102 5.81 -8.19 -18.59
C ILE A 102 5.58 -6.79 -18.04
N LEU A 103 6.46 -5.84 -18.39
CA LEU A 103 6.34 -4.45 -17.96
C LEU A 103 5.05 -3.80 -18.50
N LYS A 104 4.71 -4.06 -19.77
CA LYS A 104 3.49 -3.58 -20.39
C LYS A 104 2.24 -4.09 -19.65
N VAL A 105 2.18 -5.39 -19.38
CA VAL A 105 1.09 -6.00 -18.61
C VAL A 105 1.01 -5.40 -17.19
N TYR A 106 2.15 -5.16 -16.55
CA TYR A 106 2.18 -4.52 -15.23
C TYR A 106 1.62 -3.09 -15.25
N ILE A 107 1.98 -2.29 -16.25
CA ILE A 107 1.45 -0.92 -16.42
C ILE A 107 -0.05 -0.96 -16.64
N GLU A 108 -0.52 -1.79 -17.58
CA GLU A 108 -1.95 -1.91 -17.91
C GLU A 108 -2.78 -2.34 -16.70
N THR A 109 -2.33 -3.36 -15.96
CA THR A 109 -3.03 -3.82 -14.75
C THR A 109 -3.00 -2.78 -13.62
N THR A 110 -1.92 -1.99 -13.52
CA THR A 110 -1.84 -0.90 -12.53
C THR A 110 -2.81 0.24 -12.87
N GLU A 111 -2.90 0.64 -14.14
CA GLU A 111 -3.86 1.65 -14.59
C GLU A 111 -5.31 1.17 -14.43
N GLN A 112 -5.59 -0.10 -14.71
CA GLN A 112 -6.90 -0.70 -14.44
C GLN A 112 -7.27 -0.63 -12.95
N ARG A 113 -6.34 -0.98 -12.04
CA ARG A 113 -6.59 -0.89 -10.59
C ARG A 113 -6.84 0.54 -10.12
N LYS A 114 -6.11 1.52 -10.67
CA LYS A 114 -6.36 2.95 -10.38
C LYS A 114 -7.77 3.34 -10.85
N LEU A 115 -8.14 2.97 -12.07
CA LEU A 115 -9.47 3.25 -12.62
C LEU A 115 -10.59 2.62 -11.77
N GLU A 116 -10.43 1.37 -11.34
CA GLU A 116 -11.39 0.71 -10.44
C GLU A 116 -11.52 1.42 -9.10
N LYS A 117 -10.41 1.89 -8.53
CA LYS A 117 -10.42 2.68 -7.28
C LYS A 117 -11.20 3.98 -7.48
N TYR A 118 -10.96 4.70 -8.57
CA TYR A 118 -11.70 5.92 -8.90
C TYR A 118 -13.20 5.64 -9.10
N LYS A 119 -13.55 4.55 -9.80
CA LYS A 119 -14.96 4.15 -9.99
C LYS A 119 -15.65 3.87 -8.65
N LYS A 120 -15.00 3.14 -7.74
CA LYS A 120 -15.55 2.86 -6.39
C LYS A 120 -15.76 4.13 -5.58
N GLU A 121 -14.82 5.07 -5.65
CA GLU A 121 -14.93 6.35 -4.95
C GLU A 121 -16.08 7.20 -5.51
N LEU A 122 -16.20 7.31 -6.82
CA LEU A 122 -17.32 7.99 -7.49
C LEU A 122 -18.67 7.39 -7.09
N LEU A 123 -18.75 6.06 -6.99
CA LEU A 123 -20.00 5.37 -6.63
C LEU A 123 -20.40 5.68 -5.18
N LYS A 124 -19.45 5.72 -4.24
CA LYS A 124 -19.70 6.16 -2.86
C LYS A 124 -20.17 7.61 -2.79
N GLN A 125 -19.54 8.50 -3.56
CA GLN A 125 -19.94 9.91 -3.60
C GLN A 125 -21.36 10.06 -4.15
N LYS A 126 -21.71 9.29 -5.19
CA LYS A 126 -23.06 9.26 -5.75
C LYS A 126 -24.08 8.81 -4.70
N GLU A 127 -23.84 7.70 -4.00
CA GLU A 127 -24.72 7.22 -2.93
C GLU A 127 -24.91 8.24 -1.80
N LEU A 128 -23.84 8.96 -1.43
CA LEU A 128 -23.90 10.01 -0.40
C LEU A 128 -24.75 11.20 -0.86
N ILE A 129 -24.62 11.60 -2.13
CA ILE A 129 -25.43 12.68 -2.72
C ILE A 129 -26.90 12.26 -2.81
N GLU A 130 -27.20 11.05 -3.26
CA GLU A 130 -28.57 10.53 -3.31
C GLU A 130 -29.22 10.50 -1.92
N LYS A 131 -28.51 10.04 -0.89
CA LYS A 131 -29.00 10.09 0.50
C LYS A 131 -29.33 11.52 0.94
N ARG A 132 -28.43 12.48 0.68
CA ARG A 132 -28.64 13.89 1.03
C ARG A 132 -29.81 14.51 0.26
N LEU A 133 -30.01 14.14 -1.01
CA LEU A 133 -31.15 14.61 -1.79
C LEU A 133 -32.47 14.13 -1.21
N VAL A 134 -32.56 12.85 -0.83
CA VAL A 134 -33.75 12.28 -0.18
C VAL A 134 -34.04 12.98 1.17
N GLU A 135 -33.00 13.27 1.96
CA GLU A 135 -33.15 14.02 3.21
C GLU A 135 -33.68 15.46 2.98
N LEU A 136 -33.20 16.14 1.93
CA LEU A 136 -33.63 17.50 1.59
C LEU A 136 -35.06 17.53 1.00
N GLU A 137 -35.42 16.57 0.16
CA GLU A 137 -36.76 16.44 -0.40
C GLU A 137 -37.79 16.08 0.69
N GLY A 138 -37.42 15.21 1.63
CA GLY A 138 -38.25 14.88 2.79
C GLY A 138 -38.38 16.03 3.80
N ALA A 139 -37.39 16.92 3.88
CA ALA A 139 -37.44 18.11 4.73
C ALA A 139 -38.29 19.24 4.13
N ASN A 140 -38.44 19.32 2.80
CA ASN A 140 -39.30 20.30 2.11
C ASN A 140 -40.79 19.92 2.09
N LEU A 141 -41.16 18.72 2.54
CA LEU A 141 -42.54 18.21 2.61
C LEU A 141 -43.16 18.30 4.02
N LYS A 142 -42.48 18.95 4.97
CA LYS A 142 -42.98 19.31 6.31
C LYS A 142 -43.08 20.83 6.44
#